data_AF-A0A8J7YPW5-F1
#
_entry.id   AF-A0A8J7YPW5-F1
#
_cell.length_a   1.000
_cell.length_b   1.000
_cell.length_c   1.000
_cell.angle_alpha   90.00
_cell.angle_beta   90.00
_cell.angle_gamma   90.00
#
_symmetry.space_group_name_H-M   'P 1'
#
loop_
_entity.id
_entity.type
_entity.pdbx_description
1 polymer ?
#
loop_
_entity_poly.entity_id
_entity_poly.type
_entity_poly.pdbx_seq_one_letter_code
_entity_poly.pdbx_strand_id
1 'polypeptide(L)' 'MKIFRCKGCGYCTFERRAVCPLCAGVEFDETESGPLQKVAEATLFVTPSGFGESYSIELLRSGKTLVLRRVETERV' A
#
# COMPACT_ATOMS: atom_id res chain seq x y z
N MET A 1 -4.49 3.96 7.19
CA MET A 1 -4.46 2.74 6.32
C MET A 1 -3.76 1.66 7.13
N LYS A 2 -4.12 0.39 6.97
CA LYS A 2 -3.58 -0.64 7.87
C LYS A 2 -2.24 -1.19 7.37
N ILE A 3 -1.31 -1.39 8.29
CA ILE A 3 -0.03 -2.08 8.09
C ILE A 3 -0.03 -3.34 8.95
N PHE A 4 0.37 -4.46 8.35
CA PHE A 4 0.49 -5.75 9.01
C PHE A 4 1.95 -6.00 9.35
N ARG A 5 2.24 -6.25 10.62
CA ARG A 5 3.58 -6.52 11.13
C ARG A 5 3.68 -7.97 11.60
N CYS A 6 4.60 -8.73 11.04
CA CYS A 6 4.85 -10.10 11.47
C CYS A 6 5.35 -10.12 12.93
N LYS A 7 4.73 -10.93 13.79
CA LYS A 7 5.14 -11.07 15.20
C LYS A 7 6.51 -11.71 15.38
N GLY A 8 6.92 -12.59 14.47
CA GLY A 8 8.17 -13.34 14.57
C GLY A 8 9.41 -12.52 14.22
N CYS A 9 9.40 -11.79 13.10
CA CYS A 9 10.58 -11.06 12.60
C CYS A 9 10.39 -9.55 12.46
N GLY A 10 9.18 -9.04 12.71
CA GLY A 10 8.87 -7.62 12.58
C GLY A 10 8.74 -7.10 11.15
N TYR A 11 8.78 -7.96 10.13
CA TYR A 11 8.52 -7.58 8.74
C TYR A 11 7.16 -6.87 8.60
N CYS A 12 7.13 -5.75 7.90
CA CYS A 12 5.91 -4.97 7.67
C CYS A 12 5.45 -5.05 6.22
N THR A 13 4.16 -5.16 6.01
CA THR A 13 3.51 -5.16 4.69
C THR A 13 2.17 -4.43 4.76
N PHE A 14 1.73 -3.87 3.63
CA PHE A 14 0.47 -3.12 3.55
C PHE A 14 -0.74 -4.00 3.22
N GLU A 15 -0.49 -5.24 2.77
CA GLU A 15 -1.53 -6.23 2.52
C GLU A 15 -1.46 -7.34 3.54
N ARG A 16 -2.63 -7.83 3.98
CA ARG A 16 -2.67 -8.98 4.87
C ARG A 16 -2.15 -10.20 4.13
N ARG A 17 -1.14 -10.86 4.71
CA ARG A 17 -0.58 -12.11 4.17
C ARG A 17 -0.89 -13.28 5.11
N ALA A 18 -1.04 -14.46 4.53
CA ALA A 18 -1.15 -15.70 5.30
C ALA A 18 0.20 -16.11 5.92
N VAL A 19 1.31 -15.82 5.25
CA VAL A 19 2.66 -16.25 5.64
C VAL A 19 3.66 -15.11 5.44
N CYS A 20 4.56 -14.92 6.40
CA CYS A 20 5.65 -13.95 6.33
C CYS A 20 6.72 -14.39 5.32
N PRO A 21 7.08 -13.55 4.33
CA PRO A 21 8.07 -13.93 3.32
C PRO A 21 9.50 -14.03 3.86
N LEU A 22 9.78 -13.48 5.06
CA LEU A 22 11.13 -13.49 5.63
C LEU A 22 11.35 -14.63 6.64
N CYS A 23 10.35 -14.99 7.45
CA CYS A 23 10.50 -15.98 8.52
C CYS A 23 9.45 -17.11 8.50
N ALA A 24 8.58 -17.16 7.50
CA ALA A 24 7.47 -18.11 7.40
C ALA A 24 6.45 -18.10 8.57
N GLY A 25 6.50 -17.11 9.47
CA GLY A 25 5.51 -16.94 10.53
C GLY A 25 4.11 -16.62 9.99
N VAL A 26 3.08 -17.07 10.70
CA VAL A 26 1.66 -16.94 10.30
C VAL A 26 0.88 -15.90 11.11
N GLU A 27 1.51 -15.31 12.12
CA GLU A 27 0.89 -14.33 13.00
C GLU A 27 1.35 -12.90 12.67
N PHE A 28 0.38 -12.01 12.53
CA PHE A 28 0.58 -10.59 12.22
C PHE A 28 -0.25 -9.71 13.14
N ASP A 29 0.36 -8.63 13.63
CA ASP A 29 -0.36 -7.53 14.25
C ASP A 29 -0.83 -6.53 13.19
N GLU A 30 -2.03 -6.02 13.38
CA GLU A 30 -2.63 -5.00 12.54
C GLU A 30 -2.50 -3.64 13.22
N THR A 31 -1.90 -2.68 12.54
CA THR A 31 -1.64 -1.35 13.08
C THR A 31 -2.02 -0.27 12.07
N GLU A 32 -2.42 0.90 12.55
CA GLU A 32 -2.57 2.06 11.67
C GLU A 32 -1.19 2.50 11.15
N SER A 33 -1.13 2.84 9.86
CA SER A 33 0.03 3.45 9.26
C SER A 33 0.36 4.75 9.96
N GLY A 34 1.66 4.99 10.19
CA GLY A 34 2.14 6.31 10.57
C GLY A 34 2.01 7.34 9.44
N PRO A 35 2.70 8.48 9.56
CA PRO A 35 2.73 9.50 8.53
C PRO A 35 3.14 8.93 7.16
N LEU A 36 2.40 9.32 6.12
CA LEU A 36 2.62 8.87 4.75
C LEU A 36 3.34 9.95 3.95
N GLN A 37 4.47 9.59 3.35
CA GLN A 37 5.20 10.46 2.44
C GLN A 37 5.04 9.98 1.00
N LYS A 38 4.63 10.86 0.09
CA LYS A 38 4.61 10.56 -1.36
C LYS A 38 6.02 10.43 -1.89
N VAL A 39 6.32 9.28 -2.49
CA VAL A 39 7.62 8.93 -3.10
C VAL A 39 7.55 9.13 -4.60
N ALA A 40 6.49 8.66 -5.24
CA ALA A 40 6.27 8.76 -6.67
C ALA A 40 4.78 8.80 -6.98
N GLU A 41 4.44 9.29 -8.16
CA GLU A 41 3.09 9.35 -8.70
C GLU A 41 3.14 9.10 -10.20
N ALA A 42 2.15 8.37 -10.71
CA ALA A 42 1.91 8.22 -12.14
C ALA A 42 0.42 8.34 -12.42
N THR A 43 0.05 9.25 -13.33
CA THR A 43 -1.33 9.40 -13.79
C THR A 43 -1.57 8.52 -15.01
N LEU A 44 -2.62 7.71 -14.94
CA LEU A 44 -3.08 6.88 -16.04
C LEU A 44 -4.25 7.60 -16.72
N PHE A 45 -4.11 7.81 -18.02
CA PHE A 45 -5.12 8.47 -18.89
C PHE A 45 -5.87 7.49 -19.80
N VAL A 46 -5.42 6.23 -19.84
CA VAL A 46 -6.07 5.15 -20.58
C VAL A 46 -6.21 3.99 -19.62
N THR A 47 -7.45 3.68 -19.24
CA THR A 47 -7.77 2.74 -18.17
C THR A 47 -8.67 1.60 -18.69
N PRO A 48 -8.63 0.40 -18.07
CA PRO A 48 -9.51 -0.70 -18.44
C PRO A 48 -10.99 -0.36 -18.19
N SER A 49 -11.89 -1.06 -18.88
CA SER A 49 -13.33 -0.97 -18.61
C SER A 49 -13.63 -1.25 -17.13
N GLY A 50 -14.46 -0.39 -16.51
CA GLY A 50 -14.79 -0.45 -15.09
C GLY A 50 -13.94 0.44 -14.18
N PHE A 51 -12.97 1.18 -14.72
CA PHE A 51 -12.21 2.22 -14.02
C PHE A 51 -12.63 3.61 -14.50
N GLY A 52 -12.33 4.65 -13.72
CA GLY A 52 -12.50 6.04 -14.15
C GLY A 52 -11.63 6.36 -15.38
N GLU A 53 -12.01 7.36 -16.15
CA GLU A 53 -11.32 7.78 -17.38
C GLU A 53 -9.84 8.13 -17.14
N SER A 54 -9.53 8.66 -15.95
CA SER A 54 -8.17 8.82 -15.47
C SER A 54 -8.09 8.64 -13.95
N TYR A 55 -6.94 8.17 -13.47
CA TYR A 55 -6.62 8.14 -12.05
C TYR A 55 -5.10 8.19 -11.83
N SER A 56 -4.68 8.65 -10.65
CA SER A 56 -3.28 8.57 -10.22
C SER A 56 -3.03 7.30 -9.42
N ILE A 57 -1.89 6.67 -9.64
CA ILE A 57 -1.30 5.69 -8.74
C ILE A 57 -0.15 6.37 -8.01
N GLU A 58 -0.23 6.38 -6.69
CA GLU A 58 0.80 6.93 -5.82
C GLU A 58 1.57 5.80 -5.13
N LEU A 59 2.89 5.95 -5.06
CA LEU A 59 3.76 5.19 -4.19
C LEU A 59 4.03 6.01 -2.92
N LEU A 60 3.58 5.51 -1.78
CA LEU A 60 3.70 6.16 -0.48
C LEU A 60 4.68 5.39 0.40
N ARG A 61 5.40 6.09 1.27
CA ARG A 61 6.28 5.51 2.29
C ARG A 61 5.71 5.75 3.68
N SER A 62 5.56 4.66 4.44
CA SER A 62 5.23 4.65 5.87
C SER A 62 6.38 4.01 6.63
N GLY A 63 7.31 4.82 7.13
CA GLY A 63 8.56 4.31 7.71
C GLY A 63 9.40 3.54 6.68
N LYS A 64 9.55 2.23 6.86
CA LYS A 64 10.27 1.34 5.92
C LYS A 64 9.35 0.64 4.91
N THR A 65 8.04 0.76 5.05
CA THR A 65 7.07 0.08 4.17
C THR A 65 6.67 0.99 3.03
N LEU A 66 6.62 0.44 1.81
CA LEU A 66 6.03 1.09 0.65
C LEU A 66 4.59 0.64 0.48
N VAL A 67 3.72 1.56 0.09
CA VAL A 67 2.29 1.33 -0.12
C VAL A 67 1.88 1.91 -1.46
N LEU A 68 1.03 1.19 -2.19
CA LEU A 68 0.39 1.70 -3.39
C LEU A 68 -1.01 2.19 -3.06
N ARG A 69 -1.35 3.39 -3.52
CA ARG A 69 -2.69 3.99 -3.37
C ARG A 69 -3.18 4.46 -4.73
N ARG A 70 -4.41 4.11 -5.09
CA ARG A 70 -5.13 4.75 -6.19
C ARG A 70 -5.83 6.00 -5.68
N VAL A 71 -5.70 7.10 -6.42
CA VAL A 71 -6.41 8.36 -6.17
C VAL A 71 -7.17 8.71 -7.44
N GLU A 72 -8.49 8.85 -7.33
CA GLU A 72 -9.32 9.31 -8.44
C GLU A 72 -8.95 10.76 -8.76
N THR A 73 -8.83 11.10 -10.05
CA THR A 73 -8.55 12.49 -10.44
C THR A 73 -9.81 13.33 -10.21
N GLU A 74 -9.72 14.41 -9.43
CA GLU A 74 -10.83 15.36 -9.33
C GLU A 74 -11.07 15.97 -10.72
N ARG A 75 -12.33 15.94 -11.18
CA ARG A 75 -12.73 16.63 -12.41
C ARG A 75 -12.57 18.14 -12.17
N VAL A 76 -11.65 18.77 -12.89
CA VAL A 76 -11.54 20.23 -13.01
C VAL A 76 -12.73 20.76 -13.79
#